data_AF-A0A947WZ72-F1
#
_entry.id   AF-A0A947WZ72-F1
#
_cell.length_a   1.000
_cell.length_b   1.000
_cell.length_c   1.000
_cell.angle_alpha   90.00
_cell.angle_beta   90.00
_cell.angle_gamma   90.00
#
_symmetry.space_group_name_H-M   'P 1'
#
loop_
_entity.id
_entity.type
_entity.pdbx_description
1 polymer ?
#
loop_
_entity_poly.entity_id
_entity_poly.type
_entity_poly.pdbx_seq_one_letter_code
_entity_poly.pdbx_strand_id
1 'polypeptide(L)'
;MNMSKMLNLFVLVFLSINFGGCGQKDAPKISGPMRAELDKAVTELACMPTREFPHKLDPARNQTCIDCEKLVAAGLLEREENDASTYPEDNLPAEVSYNLTDIGESAYVPATGEGEYAHINRFCFGNPHVLRVTSTFGPVMFGREKNLGIRYIARLDNANPYLFDPRARLLGIQLPNAAIEGQPVLYPEQNITAVISLNNPNEFYLDASLQIGPLGMK
;
A
#
# COMPACT_ATOMS: atom_id res chain seq x y z
N MET A 1 -31.92 -48.13 45.18
CA MET A 1 -30.95 -47.23 45.85
C MET A 1 -29.67 -47.18 45.02
N ASN A 2 -29.07 -45.99 44.94
CA ASN A 2 -27.83 -45.58 44.28
C ASN A 2 -27.83 -45.29 42.78
N MET A 3 -28.21 -44.03 42.50
CA MET A 3 -27.69 -43.14 41.44
C MET A 3 -26.15 -43.12 41.39
N SER A 4 -25.58 -43.10 40.18
CA SER A 4 -24.32 -42.38 39.91
C SER A 4 -24.20 -42.04 38.43
N LYS A 5 -24.57 -40.80 38.08
CA LYS A 5 -23.73 -39.72 37.52
C LYS A 5 -23.43 -39.80 36.02
N MET A 6 -24.30 -39.15 35.24
CA MET A 6 -23.95 -38.50 33.96
C MET A 6 -22.92 -37.40 34.22
N LEU A 7 -21.80 -37.44 33.50
CA LEU A 7 -20.85 -36.33 33.42
C LEU A 7 -21.24 -35.47 32.20
N ASN A 8 -21.99 -34.40 32.47
CA ASN A 8 -22.31 -33.37 31.48
C ASN A 8 -21.07 -32.49 31.26
N LEU A 9 -20.44 -32.59 30.10
CA LEU A 9 -19.35 -31.71 29.68
C LEU A 9 -19.96 -30.38 29.20
N PHE A 10 -20.07 -29.41 30.11
CA PHE A 10 -20.41 -28.03 29.77
C PHE A 10 -19.24 -27.40 29.00
N VAL A 11 -19.33 -27.34 27.68
CA VAL A 11 -18.51 -26.46 26.84
C VAL A 11 -19.11 -25.05 26.95
N LEU A 12 -18.52 -24.22 27.82
CA LEU A 12 -18.81 -22.79 27.88
C LEU A 12 -18.17 -22.12 26.65
N VAL A 13 -18.93 -22.03 25.56
CA VAL A 13 -18.65 -21.08 24.47
C VAL A 13 -19.06 -19.70 24.97
N PHE A 14 -18.08 -18.87 25.35
CA PHE A 14 -18.30 -17.45 25.58
C PHE A 14 -18.52 -16.73 24.23
N LEU A 15 -19.74 -16.84 23.71
CA LEU A 15 -20.28 -15.92 22.71
C LEU A 15 -20.53 -14.57 23.39
N SER A 16 -19.50 -13.73 23.42
CA SER A 16 -19.66 -12.31 23.77
C SER A 16 -20.28 -11.58 22.59
N ILE A 17 -21.61 -11.69 22.50
CA ILE A 17 -22.42 -10.89 21.59
C ILE A 17 -22.41 -9.45 22.11
N ASN A 18 -21.60 -8.59 21.49
CA ASN A 18 -21.63 -7.15 21.73
C ASN A 18 -22.85 -6.55 21.01
N PHE A 19 -24.03 -6.58 21.66
CA PHE A 19 -25.17 -5.75 21.29
C PHE A 19 -25.10 -4.40 22.02
N GLY A 20 -25.17 -3.31 21.26
CA GLY A 20 -25.77 -2.03 21.69
C GLY A 20 -24.99 -1.17 22.69
N GLY A 21 -24.31 -0.14 22.17
CA GLY A 21 -23.89 1.00 22.97
C GLY A 21 -23.37 2.12 22.08
N CYS A 22 -24.20 3.15 21.85
CA CYS A 22 -23.77 4.46 21.35
C CYS A 22 -23.01 5.20 22.47
N GLY A 23 -21.93 4.61 22.95
CA GLY A 23 -20.84 5.32 23.59
C GLY A 23 -19.81 5.55 22.52
N GLN A 24 -19.27 6.76 22.43
CA GLN A 24 -18.10 7.08 21.62
C GLN A 24 -16.96 6.20 22.14
N LYS A 25 -16.89 4.94 21.66
CA LYS A 25 -15.84 3.99 21.99
C LYS A 25 -14.56 4.67 21.56
N ASP A 26 -13.68 4.92 22.53
CA ASP A 26 -12.33 5.40 22.26
C ASP A 26 -11.76 4.58 21.09
N ALA A 27 -11.09 5.28 20.17
CA ALA A 27 -10.47 4.63 19.03
C ALA A 27 -9.59 3.46 19.53
N PRO A 28 -9.62 2.29 18.88
CA PRO A 28 -8.82 1.15 19.30
C PRO A 28 -7.36 1.57 19.43
N LYS A 29 -6.77 1.36 20.60
CA LYS A 29 -5.38 1.69 20.87
C LYS A 29 -4.49 0.53 20.39
N ILE A 30 -3.65 0.79 19.39
CA ILE A 30 -2.51 -0.06 19.05
C ILE A 30 -1.26 0.45 19.77
N SER A 31 -0.24 -0.40 19.94
CA SER A 31 1.01 0.00 20.59
C SER A 31 1.76 1.04 19.76
N GLY A 32 2.58 1.88 20.40
CA GLY A 32 3.43 2.86 19.71
C GLY A 32 4.30 2.26 18.60
N PRO A 33 5.01 1.14 18.83
CA PRO A 33 5.77 0.46 17.79
C PRO A 33 4.91 0.00 16.61
N MET A 34 3.73 -0.58 16.88
CA MET A 34 2.83 -1.03 15.82
C MET A 34 2.26 0.13 15.01
N ARG A 35 2.03 1.29 15.64
CA ARG A 35 1.64 2.51 14.95
C ARG A 35 2.76 3.00 14.01
N ALA A 36 4.00 3.02 14.48
CA ALA A 36 5.14 3.42 13.66
C ALA A 36 5.32 2.52 12.43
N GLU A 37 5.21 1.20 12.60
CA GLU A 37 5.25 0.26 11.48
C GLU A 37 4.05 0.43 10.53
N LEU A 38 2.89 0.77 11.06
CA LEU A 38 1.72 1.05 10.23
C LEU A 38 1.89 2.32 9.40
N ASP A 39 2.47 3.38 9.98
CA ASP A 39 2.79 4.62 9.27
C ASP A 39 3.81 4.38 8.13
N LYS A 40 4.79 3.49 8.34
CA LYS A 40 5.70 3.05 7.27
C LYS A 40 4.95 2.30 6.15
N ALA A 41 4.14 1.30 6.50
CA ALA A 41 3.37 0.53 5.52
C ALA A 41 2.43 1.41 4.68
N VAL A 42 1.93 2.51 5.25
CA VAL A 42 1.08 3.48 4.56
C VAL A 42 1.84 4.33 3.54
N THR A 43 3.17 4.50 3.68
CA THR A 43 4.02 5.24 2.73
C THR A 43 3.92 4.65 1.32
N GLU A 44 3.79 3.33 1.21
CA GLU A 44 3.62 2.61 -0.06
C GLU A 44 2.30 2.90 -0.78
N LEU A 45 1.27 3.44 -0.11
CA LEU A 45 -0.01 3.74 -0.75
C LEU A 45 0.04 4.93 -1.72
N ALA A 46 1.01 5.83 -1.53
CA ALA A 46 1.15 7.04 -2.33
C ALA A 46 2.35 7.01 -3.27
N CYS A 47 3.15 5.94 -3.25
CA CYS A 47 4.35 5.83 -4.04
C CYS A 47 4.32 4.58 -4.92
N MET A 48 4.81 4.70 -6.16
CA MET A 48 4.96 3.59 -7.10
C MET A 48 6.44 3.45 -7.47
N PRO A 49 7.07 2.28 -7.25
CA PRO A 49 8.46 2.07 -7.65
C PRO A 49 8.59 2.13 -9.18
N THR A 50 9.73 2.64 -9.65
CA THR A 50 10.02 2.83 -11.06
C THR A 50 11.54 2.77 -11.32
N ARG A 51 11.96 3.11 -12.54
CA ARG A 51 13.36 3.15 -12.97
C ARG A 51 13.96 4.56 -12.91
N GLU A 52 15.25 4.61 -13.19
CA GLU A 52 15.93 5.89 -13.46
C GLU A 52 15.44 6.47 -14.80
N PHE A 53 15.17 7.77 -14.81
CA PHE A 53 14.82 8.51 -16.02
C PHE A 53 15.81 9.68 -16.25
N PRO A 54 16.15 10.01 -17.50
CA PRO A 54 15.62 9.43 -18.74
C PRO A 54 16.05 7.97 -18.96
N HIS A 55 15.15 7.15 -19.50
CA HIS A 55 15.41 5.73 -19.77
C HIS A 55 15.51 5.49 -21.27
N LYS A 56 16.61 4.88 -21.71
CA LYS A 56 16.86 4.56 -23.12
C LYS A 56 16.74 3.07 -23.35
N LEU A 57 15.91 2.67 -24.31
CA LEU A 57 15.86 1.30 -24.78
C LEU A 57 16.95 1.10 -25.84
N ASP A 58 18.01 0.39 -25.46
CA ASP A 58 18.99 -0.13 -26.41
C ASP A 58 18.50 -1.49 -26.95
N PRO A 59 18.13 -1.57 -28.25
CA PRO A 59 17.63 -2.81 -28.85
C PRO A 59 18.65 -3.96 -28.82
N ALA A 60 19.95 -3.67 -28.70
CA ALA A 60 20.99 -4.69 -28.61
C ALA A 60 21.14 -5.28 -27.20
N ARG A 61 20.66 -4.58 -26.16
CA ARG A 61 20.85 -4.98 -24.74
C ARG A 61 19.61 -5.56 -24.07
N ASN A 62 18.50 -5.70 -24.81
CA ASN A 62 17.22 -6.18 -24.30
C ASN A 62 16.83 -5.54 -22.95
N GLN A 63 17.15 -4.25 -22.78
CA GLN A 63 16.76 -3.51 -21.59
C GLN A 63 15.31 -3.14 -21.76
N THR A 64 14.41 -3.81 -21.05
CA THR A 64 12.98 -3.49 -21.08
C THR A 64 12.68 -2.47 -20.00
N CYS A 65 11.93 -1.42 -20.33
CA CYS A 65 11.32 -0.57 -19.33
C CYS A 65 10.03 -1.21 -18.82
N ILE A 66 9.95 -1.43 -17.51
CA ILE A 66 8.75 -1.96 -16.87
C ILE A 66 7.73 -0.82 -16.78
N ASP A 67 6.52 -1.04 -17.26
CA ASP A 67 5.40 -0.09 -17.24
C ASP A 67 5.61 1.24 -17.98
N CYS A 68 6.66 1.43 -18.79
CA CYS A 68 6.88 2.69 -19.51
C CYS A 68 5.67 3.11 -20.37
N GLU A 69 5.07 2.19 -21.13
CA GLU A 69 3.88 2.50 -21.94
C GLU A 69 2.69 2.95 -21.09
N LYS A 70 2.53 2.35 -19.91
CA LYS A 70 1.51 2.74 -18.93
C LYS A 70 1.81 4.12 -18.34
N LEU A 71 3.07 4.42 -18.06
CA LEU A 71 3.53 5.72 -17.57
C LEU A 71 3.42 6.83 -18.63
N VAL A 72 3.62 6.50 -19.91
CA VAL A 72 3.37 7.38 -21.06
C VAL A 72 1.87 7.64 -21.22
N ALA A 73 1.03 6.59 -21.17
CA ALA A 73 -0.42 6.75 -21.22
C ALA A 73 -0.97 7.55 -20.03
N ALA A 74 -0.34 7.43 -18.87
CA ALA A 74 -0.59 8.25 -17.68
C ALA A 74 -0.10 9.70 -17.85
N GLY A 75 0.78 9.99 -18.81
CA GLY A 75 1.34 11.32 -19.04
C GLY A 75 2.44 11.70 -18.05
N LEU A 76 3.01 10.73 -17.34
CA LEU A 76 4.20 10.92 -16.49
C LEU A 76 5.49 10.87 -17.29
N LEU A 77 5.47 10.17 -18.43
CA LEU A 77 6.59 10.09 -19.36
C LEU A 77 6.16 10.55 -20.74
N GLU A 78 7.12 11.06 -21.49
CA GLU A 78 7.04 11.23 -22.94
C GLU A 78 7.94 10.18 -23.62
N ARG A 79 7.51 9.70 -24.79
CA ARG A 79 8.24 8.74 -25.60
C ARG A 79 8.78 9.44 -26.83
N GLU A 80 10.09 9.42 -26.99
CA GLU A 80 10.78 9.95 -28.16
C GLU A 80 11.40 8.79 -28.94
N GLU A 81 11.10 8.73 -30.24
CA GLU A 81 11.78 7.82 -31.16
C GLU A 81 12.94 8.59 -31.80
N ASN A 82 14.16 8.12 -31.56
CA ASN A 82 15.33 8.61 -32.25
C ASN A 82 15.55 7.74 -33.49
N ASP A 83 15.23 8.29 -34.66
CA ASP A 83 15.54 7.73 -35.99
C ASP A 83 17.05 7.78 -36.30
N ALA A 84 17.90 7.69 -35.29
CA ALA A 84 19.35 7.80 -35.41
C ALA A 84 19.98 6.49 -35.89
N SER A 85 19.52 5.95 -37.04
CA SER A 85 20.41 5.12 -37.85
C SER A 85 21.29 6.05 -38.69
N THR A 86 22.44 6.45 -38.12
CA THR A 86 23.52 7.12 -38.88
C THR A 86 24.07 6.20 -39.99
N TYR A 87 23.68 4.92 -40.01
CA TYR A 87 24.03 3.93 -41.01
C TYR A 87 22.75 3.28 -41.58
N PRO A 88 22.32 3.64 -42.81
CA PRO A 88 21.12 3.10 -43.43
C PRO A 88 21.22 1.62 -43.87
N GLU A 89 22.37 0.96 -43.66
CA GLU A 89 22.61 -0.42 -44.09
C GLU A 89 22.25 -1.47 -43.04
N ASP A 90 22.21 -1.10 -41.75
CA ASP A 90 21.81 -1.99 -40.68
C ASP A 90 20.36 -1.63 -40.30
N ASN A 91 19.40 -2.49 -40.63
CA ASN A 91 17.99 -2.40 -40.21
C ASN A 91 17.84 -2.51 -38.67
N LEU A 92 18.53 -1.67 -37.91
CA LEU A 92 18.47 -1.62 -36.47
C LEU A 92 17.16 -0.95 -36.05
N PRO A 93 16.49 -1.46 -34.99
CA PRO A 93 15.32 -0.79 -34.45
C PRO A 93 15.67 0.63 -33.98
N ALA A 94 14.75 1.58 -34.16
CA ALA A 94 14.91 2.94 -33.64
C ALA A 94 15.19 2.93 -32.12
N GLU A 95 16.11 3.78 -31.66
CA GLU A 95 16.36 3.97 -30.23
C GLU A 95 15.16 4.73 -29.64
N VAL A 96 14.58 4.19 -28.57
CA VAL A 96 13.44 4.83 -27.89
C VAL A 96 13.93 5.40 -26.56
N SER A 97 13.74 6.70 -26.35
CA SER A 97 13.93 7.35 -25.06
C SER A 97 12.59 7.64 -24.38
N TYR A 98 12.56 7.47 -23.06
CA TYR A 98 11.48 7.89 -22.20
C TYR A 98 11.98 8.98 -21.25
N ASN A 99 11.41 10.18 -21.36
CA ASN A 99 11.76 11.31 -20.51
C ASN A 99 10.61 11.64 -19.55
N LEU A 100 10.92 12.30 -18.44
CA LEU A 100 9.90 12.81 -17.52
C LEU A 100 9.18 14.00 -18.17
N THR A 101 7.86 14.03 -18.05
CA THR A 101 7.09 15.25 -18.31
C THR A 101 7.14 16.17 -17.08
N ASP A 102 6.70 17.42 -17.19
CA ASP A 102 6.55 18.32 -16.03
C ASP A 102 5.77 17.68 -14.87
N ILE A 103 4.73 16.90 -15.21
CA ILE A 103 3.93 16.15 -14.24
C ILE A 103 4.76 15.02 -13.64
N GLY A 104 5.46 14.25 -14.47
CA GLY A 104 6.40 13.21 -14.05
C GLY A 104 7.44 13.74 -13.09
N GLU A 105 8.13 14.82 -13.43
CA GLU A 105 9.14 15.47 -12.61
C GLU A 105 8.59 15.88 -11.24
N SER A 106 7.38 16.45 -11.20
CA SER A 106 6.75 16.90 -9.95
C SER A 106 6.48 15.77 -8.95
N ALA A 107 6.38 14.53 -9.43
CA ALA A 107 6.11 13.35 -8.62
C ALA A 107 7.34 12.44 -8.48
N TYR A 108 8.38 12.63 -9.28
CA TYR A 108 9.54 11.74 -9.33
C TYR A 108 10.47 11.96 -8.13
N VAL A 109 10.83 10.86 -7.47
CA VAL A 109 11.76 10.84 -6.34
C VAL A 109 12.90 9.88 -6.70
N PRO A 110 14.13 10.40 -6.89
CA PRO A 110 15.28 9.56 -7.18
C PRO A 110 15.71 8.79 -5.93
N ALA A 111 16.35 7.64 -6.15
CA ALA A 111 16.99 6.85 -5.13
C ALA A 111 18.18 7.62 -4.54
N THR A 112 18.10 7.97 -3.25
CA THR A 112 19.15 8.69 -2.53
C THR A 112 20.08 7.79 -1.72
N GLY A 113 19.71 6.52 -1.51
CA GLY A 113 20.43 5.58 -0.64
C GLY A 113 20.23 5.78 0.88
N GLU A 114 19.54 6.83 1.31
CA GLU A 114 19.26 7.14 2.73
C GLU A 114 17.78 6.97 3.12
N GLY A 115 17.47 5.92 3.89
CA GLY A 115 16.13 5.64 4.41
C GLY A 115 15.53 4.33 3.89
N GLU A 116 14.41 3.90 4.48
CA GLU A 116 13.79 2.57 4.29
C GLU A 116 13.41 2.26 2.84
N TYR A 117 13.21 3.31 2.03
CA TYR A 117 12.85 3.18 0.61
C TYR A 117 13.89 3.78 -0.33
N ALA A 118 15.01 4.28 0.16
CA ALA A 118 15.88 5.17 -0.62
C ALA A 118 16.67 4.51 -1.74
N HIS A 119 16.59 3.19 -1.89
CA HIS A 119 17.32 2.45 -2.91
C HIS A 119 16.56 2.30 -4.24
N ILE A 120 15.31 2.78 -4.32
CA ILE A 120 14.45 2.58 -5.49
C ILE A 120 13.87 3.93 -5.93
N ASN A 121 14.07 4.26 -7.20
CA ASN A 121 13.42 5.40 -7.85
C ASN A 121 11.90 5.20 -7.80
N ARG A 122 11.13 6.26 -7.60
CA ARG A 122 9.66 6.12 -7.48
C ARG A 122 8.94 7.38 -7.92
N PHE A 123 7.67 7.23 -8.26
CA PHE A 123 6.73 8.34 -8.30
C PHE A 123 5.98 8.39 -6.97
N CYS A 124 6.07 9.49 -6.23
CA CYS A 124 5.32 9.72 -5.01
C CYS A 124 4.36 10.89 -5.19
N PHE A 125 3.11 10.68 -4.77
CA PHE A 125 2.04 11.64 -4.99
C PHE A 125 1.58 12.35 -3.70
N GLY A 126 2.41 12.32 -2.66
CA GLY A 126 2.19 13.00 -1.39
C GLY A 126 2.80 12.21 -0.23
N ASN A 127 2.48 12.63 1.00
CA ASN A 127 2.99 12.03 2.24
C ASN A 127 1.83 11.40 3.01
N PRO A 128 1.60 10.08 2.85
CA PRO A 128 0.51 9.42 3.53
C PRO A 128 0.93 9.07 4.96
N HIS A 129 0.01 9.20 5.89
CA HIS A 129 0.19 8.75 7.26
C HIS A 129 -1.13 8.20 7.78
N VAL A 130 -1.07 7.35 8.80
CA VAL A 130 -2.27 6.83 9.43
C VAL A 130 -2.97 8.00 10.11
N LEU A 131 -4.22 8.25 9.75
CA LEU A 131 -5.07 9.20 10.48
C LEU A 131 -5.56 8.53 11.76
N ARG A 132 -6.23 7.39 11.61
CA ARG A 132 -6.82 6.64 12.74
C ARG A 132 -6.97 5.17 12.44
N VAL A 133 -6.90 4.36 13.51
CA VAL A 133 -7.38 2.97 13.51
C VAL A 133 -8.88 3.00 13.76
N THR A 134 -9.65 2.36 12.90
CA THR A 134 -11.12 2.34 12.97
C THR A 134 -11.63 1.12 13.72
N SER A 135 -10.96 -0.04 13.55
CA SER A 135 -11.26 -1.26 14.30
C SER A 135 -10.06 -2.19 14.34
N THR A 136 -10.05 -3.10 15.33
CA THR A 136 -9.13 -4.22 15.39
C THR A 136 -9.90 -5.54 15.52
N PHE A 137 -9.38 -6.63 14.96
CA PHE A 137 -10.00 -7.94 14.91
C PHE A 137 -9.05 -9.03 15.41
N GLY A 138 -9.60 -10.04 16.08
CA GLY A 138 -8.80 -11.09 16.69
C GLY A 138 -8.46 -10.77 18.15
N PRO A 139 -7.40 -11.38 18.72
CA PRO A 139 -6.37 -12.15 18.02
C PRO A 139 -6.84 -13.53 17.55
N VAL A 140 -6.36 -13.98 16.39
CA VAL A 140 -6.53 -15.34 15.87
C VAL A 140 -5.17 -16.03 15.87
N MET A 141 -5.13 -17.28 16.36
CA MET A 141 -3.92 -18.09 16.35
C MET A 141 -3.77 -18.80 15.00
N PHE A 142 -2.65 -18.60 14.33
CA PHE A 142 -2.24 -19.41 13.18
C PHE A 142 -0.85 -19.99 13.48
N GLY A 143 -0.78 -21.31 13.68
CA GLY A 143 0.46 -21.96 14.10
C GLY A 143 0.98 -21.42 15.43
N ARG A 144 2.19 -20.83 15.41
CA ARG A 144 2.86 -20.22 16.57
C ARG A 144 2.81 -18.69 16.58
N GLU A 145 1.91 -18.12 15.79
CA GLU A 145 1.77 -16.67 15.64
C GLU A 145 0.38 -16.22 16.09
N LYS A 146 0.35 -15.04 16.71
CA LYS A 146 -0.85 -14.35 17.13
C LYS A 146 -1.14 -13.25 16.11
N ASN A 147 -2.29 -13.33 15.46
CA ASN A 147 -2.61 -12.45 14.35
C ASN A 147 -3.71 -11.47 14.75
N LEU A 148 -3.47 -10.17 14.56
CA LEU A 148 -4.39 -9.09 14.88
C LEU A 148 -4.73 -8.34 13.59
N GLY A 149 -5.98 -8.44 13.13
CA GLY A 149 -6.48 -7.62 12.04
C GLY A 149 -6.62 -6.16 12.47
N ILE A 150 -6.22 -5.23 11.60
CA ILE A 150 -6.27 -3.79 11.85
C ILE A 150 -6.95 -3.13 10.65
N ARG A 151 -7.98 -2.34 10.92
CA ARG A 151 -8.55 -1.40 9.94
C ARG A 151 -8.15 0.01 10.28
N TYR A 152 -7.81 0.76 9.26
CA TYR A 152 -7.34 2.12 9.43
C TYR A 152 -7.72 2.99 8.22
N ILE A 153 -7.75 4.30 8.47
CA ILE A 153 -7.87 5.32 7.43
C ILE A 153 -6.54 6.06 7.39
N ALA A 154 -5.96 6.16 6.21
CA ALA A 154 -4.80 6.99 5.95
C ALA A 154 -5.22 8.37 5.41
N ARG A 155 -4.47 9.39 5.77
CA ARG A 155 -4.55 10.74 5.24
C ARG A 155 -3.31 11.01 4.40
N LEU A 156 -3.49 11.67 3.26
CA LEU A 156 -2.42 12.13 2.40
C LEU A 156 -2.23 13.63 2.60
N ASP A 157 -1.06 14.02 3.09
CA ASP A 157 -0.63 15.42 3.10
C ASP A 157 0.14 15.77 1.85
N ASN A 158 0.14 17.06 1.48
CA ASN A 158 0.83 17.59 0.29
C ASN A 158 0.53 16.77 -0.97
N ALA A 159 -0.75 16.45 -1.19
CA ALA A 159 -1.17 15.65 -2.33
C ALA A 159 -0.76 16.33 -3.64
N ASN A 160 -0.07 15.58 -4.50
CA ASN A 160 0.26 16.03 -5.84
C ASN A 160 -1.05 16.17 -6.63
N PRO A 161 -1.29 17.32 -7.31
CA PRO A 161 -2.52 17.56 -8.08
C PRO A 161 -2.82 16.48 -9.13
N TYR A 162 -1.80 15.78 -9.61
CA TYR A 162 -1.96 14.69 -10.57
C TYR A 162 -2.87 13.56 -10.07
N LEU A 163 -2.99 13.33 -8.75
CA LEU A 163 -3.93 12.32 -8.22
C LEU A 163 -5.40 12.60 -8.58
N PHE A 164 -5.71 13.84 -8.94
CA PHE A 164 -7.05 14.27 -9.34
C PHE A 164 -7.25 14.25 -10.86
N ASP A 165 -6.17 14.03 -11.63
CA ASP A 165 -6.24 13.82 -13.07
C ASP A 165 -6.86 12.44 -13.36
N PRO A 166 -7.85 12.33 -14.27
CA PRO A 166 -8.42 11.04 -14.67
C PRO A 166 -7.37 10.01 -15.14
N ARG A 167 -6.23 10.46 -15.69
CA ARG A 167 -5.11 9.63 -16.13
C ARG A 167 -4.41 8.91 -14.99
N ALA A 168 -4.46 9.42 -13.76
CA ALA A 168 -3.86 8.76 -12.60
C ALA A 168 -4.45 7.36 -12.34
N ARG A 169 -5.70 7.12 -12.76
CA ARG A 169 -6.34 5.79 -12.69
C ARG A 169 -5.59 4.73 -13.49
N LEU A 170 -4.88 5.13 -14.54
CA LEU A 170 -4.10 4.22 -15.38
C LEU A 170 -2.91 3.65 -14.62
N LEU A 171 -2.44 4.29 -13.54
CA LEU A 171 -1.32 3.79 -12.75
C LEU A 171 -1.67 2.53 -11.94
N GLY A 172 -2.97 2.24 -11.73
CA GLY A 172 -3.39 1.10 -10.92
C GLY A 172 -2.99 1.23 -9.44
N ILE A 173 -2.57 2.42 -9.01
CA ILE A 173 -2.37 2.73 -7.59
C ILE A 173 -3.71 2.91 -6.90
N GLN A 174 -3.75 2.67 -5.59
CA GLN A 174 -4.92 3.02 -4.80
C GLN A 174 -5.08 4.55 -4.81
N LEU A 175 -6.21 5.03 -5.32
CA LEU A 175 -6.52 6.46 -5.28
C LEU A 175 -7.26 6.80 -3.99
N PRO A 176 -7.05 8.01 -3.45
CA PRO A 176 -7.85 8.51 -2.35
C PRO A 176 -9.32 8.69 -2.76
N ASN A 177 -10.23 8.67 -1.79
CA ASN A 177 -11.62 9.05 -2.00
C ASN A 177 -11.63 10.50 -2.49
N ALA A 178 -12.36 10.74 -3.58
CA ALA A 178 -12.41 12.00 -4.34
C ALA A 178 -12.06 13.21 -3.47
N ALA A 179 -10.82 13.70 -3.61
CA ALA A 179 -10.44 14.85 -2.84
C ALA A 179 -11.12 16.08 -3.42
N ILE A 180 -11.81 16.78 -2.54
CA ILE A 180 -12.28 18.12 -2.83
C ILE A 180 -11.12 19.05 -2.46
N GLU A 181 -10.77 19.97 -3.36
CA GLU A 181 -9.73 20.96 -3.08
C GLU A 181 -10.01 21.68 -1.75
N GLY A 182 -8.99 21.76 -0.89
CA GLY A 182 -9.10 22.31 0.47
C GLY A 182 -9.60 21.34 1.55
N GLN A 183 -9.94 20.09 1.21
CA GLN A 183 -10.26 19.05 2.19
C GLN A 183 -9.10 18.06 2.40
N PRO A 184 -9.02 17.40 3.57
CA PRO A 184 -8.08 16.31 3.78
C PRO A 184 -8.31 15.20 2.75
N VAL A 185 -7.25 14.82 2.06
CA VAL A 185 -7.27 13.72 1.09
C VAL A 185 -7.20 12.42 1.88
N LEU A 186 -8.28 11.63 1.86
CA LEU A 186 -8.38 10.41 2.65
C LEU A 186 -8.40 9.19 1.75
N TYR A 187 -7.60 8.18 2.09
CA TYR A 187 -7.71 6.87 1.46
C TYR A 187 -8.99 6.17 1.90
N PRO A 188 -9.55 5.26 1.07
CA PRO A 188 -10.51 4.28 1.54
C PRO A 188 -9.98 3.54 2.76
N GLU A 189 -10.88 3.00 3.58
CA GLU A 189 -10.48 2.18 4.73
C GLU A 189 -9.64 0.98 4.25
N GLN A 190 -8.47 0.83 4.85
CA GLN A 190 -7.51 -0.22 4.54
C GLN A 190 -7.57 -1.32 5.61
N ASN A 191 -7.17 -2.53 5.22
CA ASN A 191 -7.02 -3.67 6.12
C ASN A 191 -5.58 -4.16 6.08
N ILE A 192 -5.03 -4.48 7.25
CA ILE A 192 -3.72 -5.13 7.38
C ILE A 192 -3.72 -6.02 8.60
N THR A 193 -2.92 -7.08 8.60
CA THR A 193 -2.78 -7.96 9.77
C THR A 193 -1.41 -7.77 10.41
N ALA A 194 -1.38 -7.53 11.72
CA ALA A 194 -0.17 -7.65 12.50
C ALA A 194 0.03 -9.12 12.89
N VAL A 195 1.15 -9.69 12.45
CA VAL A 195 1.58 -11.05 12.81
C VAL A 195 2.57 -10.94 13.95
N ILE A 196 2.21 -11.45 15.12
CA ILE A 196 2.93 -11.23 16.38
C ILE A 196 3.52 -12.56 16.85
N SER A 197 4.82 -12.58 17.12
CA SER A 197 5.54 -13.71 17.70
C SER A 197 4.99 -14.04 19.09
N LEU A 198 4.66 -15.31 19.33
CA LEU A 198 4.22 -15.77 20.66
C LEU A 198 5.32 -15.66 21.72
N ASN A 199 6.58 -15.75 21.31
CA ASN A 199 7.73 -15.73 22.22
C ASN A 199 8.11 -14.30 22.63
N ASN A 200 7.79 -13.32 21.78
CA ASN A 200 8.09 -11.91 22.03
C ASN A 200 7.03 -11.01 21.38
N PRO A 201 6.12 -10.39 22.15
CA PRO A 201 5.06 -9.55 21.59
C PRO A 201 5.57 -8.24 20.95
N ASN A 202 6.85 -7.89 21.14
CA ASN A 202 7.49 -6.76 20.47
C ASN A 202 8.10 -7.17 19.11
N GLU A 203 8.16 -8.47 18.80
CA GLU A 203 8.55 -9.00 17.51
C GLU A 203 7.27 -9.24 16.70
N PHE A 204 7.02 -8.37 15.74
CA PHE A 204 5.88 -8.45 14.84
C PHE A 204 6.23 -7.89 13.46
N TYR A 205 5.42 -8.24 12.47
CA TYR A 205 5.43 -7.59 11.16
C TYR A 205 3.99 -7.35 10.69
N LEU A 206 3.84 -6.53 9.67
CA LEU A 206 2.55 -6.22 9.06
C LEU A 206 2.42 -6.95 7.71
N ASP A 207 1.30 -7.62 7.50
CA ASP A 207 0.98 -8.37 6.29
C ASP A 207 -0.38 -7.93 5.73
N ALA A 208 -0.36 -7.32 4.54
CA ALA A 208 -1.56 -6.88 3.83
C ALA A 208 -2.24 -8.00 3.04
N SER A 209 -1.55 -9.12 2.79
CA SER A 209 -2.10 -10.29 2.09
C SER A 209 -2.96 -11.15 3.02
N LEU A 210 -2.65 -11.16 4.32
CA LEU A 210 -3.43 -11.82 5.34
C LEU A 210 -4.58 -10.91 5.79
N GLN A 211 -5.82 -11.33 5.58
CA GLN A 211 -7.00 -10.57 5.98
C GLN A 211 -7.73 -11.23 7.15
N ILE A 212 -7.66 -10.61 8.33
CA ILE A 212 -8.47 -10.97 9.49
C ILE A 212 -9.55 -9.92 9.66
N GLY A 213 -10.79 -10.30 9.33
CA GLY A 213 -11.98 -9.47 9.47
C GLY A 213 -13.07 -10.17 10.27
N PRO A 214 -14.23 -9.52 10.46
CA PRO A 214 -15.37 -10.15 11.11
C PRO A 214 -15.78 -11.41 10.34
N LEU A 215 -15.80 -12.55 11.03
CA LEU A 215 -16.35 -13.79 10.49
C LEU A 215 -17.84 -13.58 10.22
N GLY A 216 -18.24 -13.47 8.96
CA GLY A 216 -19.64 -13.63 8.56
C GLY A 216 -20.39 -12.39 8.05
N MET A 217 -19.82 -11.63 7.10
CA MET A 217 -20.65 -10.79 6.22
C MET A 217 -20.23 -11.02 4.76
N LYS A 218 -20.85 -12.03 4.15
CA LYS A 218 -21.14 -12.02 2.71
C LYS A 218 -22.57 -11.53 2.54
#